data_AF-M6YBX2-F1
#
_entry.id   AF-M6YBX2-F1
#
_cell.length_a   1.000
_cell.length_b   1.000
_cell.length_c   1.000
_cell.angle_alpha   90.00
_cell.angle_beta   90.00
_cell.angle_gamma   90.00
#
_symmetry.space_group_name_H-M   'P 1'
#
loop_
_entity.id
_entity.type
_entity.pdbx_description
1 polymer ?
#
loop_
_entity_poly.entity_id
_entity_poly.type
_entity_poly.pdbx_seq_one_letter_code
_entity_poly.pdbx_strand_id
1 'polypeptide(L)' 'MGLINNQLKTLPKEIGQLENLRTLSLTYNQLKTLPKEIRQLQNLQTVFEL' A
#
# COMPACT_ATOMS: atom_id res chain seq x y z
N MET A 1 3.89 -3.14 -7.14
CA MET A 1 2.75 -2.48 -7.80
C MET A 1 2.85 -0.99 -7.46
N GLY A 2 2.79 -0.08 -8.44
CA GLY A 2 2.94 1.35 -8.20
C GLY A 2 1.60 2.06 -8.26
N LEU A 3 1.20 2.72 -7.17
CA LEU A 3 -0.01 3.56 -7.11
C LEU A 3 0.35 5.05 -7.12
N ILE A 4 1.37 5.43 -7.85
CA ILE A 4 1.96 6.78 -7.81
C ILE A 4 0.96 7.81 -8.35
N ASN A 5 0.80 8.93 -7.62
CA ASN A 5 -0.01 10.09 -8.05
C ASN A 5 -1.51 9.81 -8.29
N ASN A 6 -2.13 8.96 -7.46
CA ASN A 6 -3.55 8.62 -7.59
C ASN A 6 -4.46 9.37 -6.61
N GLN A 7 -3.93 10.34 -5.85
CA GLN A 7 -4.68 11.10 -4.82
C GLN A 7 -5.47 10.20 -3.86
N LEU A 8 -5.01 8.96 -3.66
CA LEU A 8 -5.72 7.99 -2.84
C LEU A 8 -5.76 8.50 -1.40
N LYS A 9 -6.96 8.54 -0.82
CA LYS A 9 -7.18 8.92 0.58
C LYS A 9 -7.14 7.72 1.53
N THR A 10 -7.48 6.53 1.00
CA THR A 10 -7.43 5.25 1.71
C THR A 10 -6.96 4.16 0.75
N LEU A 11 -6.51 3.03 1.29
CA LEU A 11 -6.32 1.80 0.53
C LEU A 11 -7.48 0.83 0.83
N PRO A 12 -7.91 0.02 -0.16
CA PRO A 12 -8.91 -1.02 0.05
C PRO A 12 -8.38 -2.10 0.99
N LYS A 13 -9.28 -2.75 1.74
CA LYS A 13 -8.93 -3.86 2.65
C LYS A 13 -8.34 -5.06 1.89
N GLU A 14 -8.71 -5.21 0.63
CA GLU A 14 -8.25 -6.24 -0.31
C GLU A 14 -6.75 -6.16 -0.59
N ILE A 15 -6.08 -5.04 -0.26
CA ILE A 15 -4.62 -4.95 -0.35
C ILE A 15 -3.93 -6.08 0.43
N GLY A 16 -4.51 -6.51 1.56
CA GLY A 16 -3.97 -7.60 2.38
C GLY A 16 -3.93 -8.97 1.70
N GLN A 17 -4.67 -9.14 0.59
CA GLN A 17 -4.69 -10.38 -0.19
C GLN A 17 -3.55 -10.48 -1.21
N LEU A 18 -2.73 -9.43 -1.36
CA LEU A 18 -1.61 -9.43 -2.29
C LEU A 18 -0.40 -10.16 -1.68
N GLU A 19 -0.54 -11.46 -1.47
CA GLU A 19 0.45 -12.30 -0.77
C GLU A 19 1.84 -12.24 -1.42
N ASN A 20 1.94 -12.02 -2.74
CA ASN A 20 3.21 -11.94 -3.47
C ASN A 20 3.80 -10.52 -3.55
N LEU A 21 3.16 -9.52 -2.94
CA LEU A 21 3.59 -8.13 -3.04
C LEU A 21 4.84 -7.89 -2.19
N ARG A 22 5.97 -7.64 -2.86
CA ARG A 22 7.26 -7.30 -2.20
C ARG A 22 7.49 -5.81 -2.04
N THR A 23 6.95 -5.02 -2.97
CA THR A 23 7.16 -3.57 -3.02
C THR A 23 5.84 -2.86 -3.27
N LEU A 24 5.51 -1.92 -2.36
CA LEU A 24 4.35 -1.05 -2.44
C LEU A 24 4.82 0.40 -2.51
N SER A 25 4.51 1.08 -3.61
CA SER A 25 4.77 2.52 -3.75
C SER A 25 3.47 3.29 -3.68
N LEU A 26 3.39 4.17 -2.68
CA LEU A 26 2.28 5.04 -2.34
C LEU A 26 2.63 6.53 -2.52
N THR A 27 3.78 6.81 -3.13
CA THR A 27 4.30 8.15 -3.36
C THR A 27 3.28 9.02 -4.09
N TYR A 28 3.19 10.30 -3.71
CA TYR A 28 2.23 11.27 -4.25
C TYR A 28 0.75 10.87 -4.08
N ASN A 29 0.40 10.18 -2.98
CA ASN A 29 -1.00 10.00 -2.58
C ASN A 29 -1.35 10.89 -1.38
N GLN A 30 -2.63 10.93 -1.02
CA GLN A 30 -3.16 11.71 0.10
C GLN A 30 -3.58 10.78 1.26
N LEU A 31 -2.86 9.66 1.40
CA LEU A 31 -3.15 8.67 2.42
C LEU A 31 -2.84 9.26 3.79
N LYS A 32 -3.87 9.40 4.63
CA LYS A 32 -3.69 9.80 6.03
C LYS A 32 -3.33 8.63 6.92
N THR A 33 -3.79 7.44 6.54
CA THR A 33 -3.58 6.20 7.29
C THR A 33 -3.47 5.03 6.32
N LEU A 34 -2.70 4.02 6.74
CA LEU A 34 -2.67 2.72 6.08
C LEU A 34 -3.69 1.79 6.77
N PRO A 35 -4.43 0.96 6.02
CA PRO A 35 -5.34 -0.01 6.61
C PRO A 35 -4.56 -1.05 7.42
N LYS A 36 -5.18 -1.60 8.48
CA LYS A 36 -4.53 -2.63 9.32
C LYS A 36 -4.19 -3.90 8.52
N GLU A 37 -4.90 -4.13 7.42
CA GLU A 37 -4.75 -5.22 6.46
C GLU A 37 -3.38 -5.20 5.77
N ILE A 38 -2.65 -4.07 5.80
CA ILE A 38 -1.26 -4.04 5.31
C ILE A 38 -0.36 -5.03 6.06
N ARG A 39 -0.73 -5.39 7.30
CA ARG A 39 -0.03 -6.41 8.10
C ARG A 39 -0.22 -7.84 7.57
N GLN A 40 -1.17 -8.06 6.66
CA GLN A 40 -1.39 -9.36 6.00
C GLN A 40 -0.42 -9.58 4.83
N LEU A 41 0.28 -8.53 4.38
CA LEU A 41 1.27 -8.60 3.32
C LEU A 41 2.58 -9.22 3.83
N GLN A 42 2.58 -10.53 4.04
CA GLN A 42 3.72 -11.24 4.66
C GLN A 42 5.02 -11.16 3.86
N ASN A 43 4.93 -10.97 2.54
CA ASN A 43 6.10 -10.85 1.67
C ASN A 43 6.51 -9.41 1.37
N LEU A 44 5.86 -8.40 1.99
CA LEU A 44 6.20 -7.00 1.76
C LEU A 44 7.51 -6.64 2.43
N GLN A 45 8.45 -6.18 1.62
CA GLN A 45 9.81 -5.83 2.04
C GLN A 45 10.03 -4.32 2.07
N THR A 46 9.35 -3.59 1.18
CA THR A 46 9.60 -2.15 1.01
C THR A 46 8.31 -1.40 0.75
N VAL A 47 8.13 -0.30 1.48
CA VAL A 47 7.06 0.68 1.29
C VAL A 47 7.70 2.02 0.99
N PHE A 48 7.25 2.68 -0.08
CA PHE A 48 7.61 4.07 -0.38
C PHE A 48 6.40 4.98 -0.14
N GLU A 49 6.54 5.92 0.79
CA GLU A 49 5.48 6.83 1.24
C GLU A 49 6.05 8.25 1.40
N LEU A 50 5.99 9.07 0.34
CA LEU A 50 6.32 10.51 0.35
C LEU A 50 5.51 11.26 -0.71
#